data_AF-A0A9X2YQJ1-F1
#
_entry.id   AF-A0A9X2YQJ1-F1
#
_cell.length_a   1.000
_cell.length_b   1.000
_cell.length_c   1.000
_cell.angle_alpha   90.00
_cell.angle_beta   90.00
_cell.angle_gamma   90.00
#
_symmetry.space_group_name_H-M   'P 1'
#
loop_
_entity.id
_entity.type
_entity.pdbx_description
1 polymer ?
#
loop_
_entity_poly.entity_id
_entity_poly.type
_entity_poly.pdbx_seq_one_letter_code
_entity_poly.pdbx_strand_id
1 'polypeptide(L)'
;MAAGPGIRPSADGAPFRAGRSARNYPHLVAAALDLELVDVTYSGATTAHVLDERQNGVPPQIEALDGDERLVTVTIGGNDAGYVPLLTVAALPRFTRSLPLLGGRIRDLLDPTARDRALVLVADSLQRVGQAVHERSPRATVLFVDYLTLLPPAGSPAPPLAGVDAALGRRVADTLERLTGETAEATGCRWVRAAEASRAHHAWS
;
A
#
# COMPACT_ATOMS: atom_id res chain seq x y z
N MET A 1 4.45 -0.40 -4.30
CA MET A 1 3.02 -0.78 -4.40
C MET A 1 2.93 -2.22 -4.86
N ALA A 2 2.09 -3.05 -4.23
CA ALA A 2 2.04 -4.49 -4.50
C ALA A 2 1.70 -4.85 -5.95
N ALA A 3 0.69 -4.18 -6.54
CA ALA A 3 0.24 -4.47 -7.90
C ALA A 3 1.27 -4.10 -8.98
N GLY A 4 2.24 -3.23 -8.69
CA GLY A 4 3.19 -2.73 -9.68
C GLY A 4 2.58 -1.89 -10.83
N PRO A 5 1.64 -0.95 -10.57
CA PRO A 5 0.99 -0.19 -11.64
C PRO A 5 2.01 0.60 -12.47
N GLY A 6 1.88 0.48 -13.79
CA GLY A 6 2.78 1.11 -14.76
C GLY A 6 3.98 0.25 -15.18
N ILE A 7 4.26 -0.87 -14.50
CA ILE A 7 5.31 -1.82 -14.88
C ILE A 7 4.77 -2.78 -15.94
N ARG A 8 5.39 -2.82 -17.11
CA ARG A 8 5.00 -3.72 -18.22
C ARG A 8 5.75 -5.07 -18.18
N PRO A 9 5.14 -6.15 -18.70
CA PRO A 9 3.76 -6.23 -19.19
C PRO A 9 2.74 -6.28 -18.04
N SER A 10 1.47 -6.00 -18.36
CA SER A 10 0.36 -6.25 -17.43
C SER A 10 0.20 -7.76 -17.20
N ALA A 11 -0.29 -8.16 -16.03
CA ALA A 11 -0.59 -9.56 -15.74
C ALA A 11 -1.77 -10.05 -16.59
N ASP A 12 -1.64 -11.24 -17.16
CA ASP A 12 -2.65 -11.85 -18.00
C ASP A 12 -3.95 -12.09 -17.21
N GLY A 13 -5.10 -11.78 -17.81
CA GLY A 13 -6.42 -11.91 -17.18
C GLY A 13 -6.72 -10.89 -16.07
N ALA A 14 -5.77 -10.04 -15.68
CA ALA A 14 -6.00 -9.03 -14.64
C ALA A 14 -6.94 -7.91 -15.15
N PRO A 15 -7.90 -7.44 -14.33
CA PRO A 15 -8.69 -6.26 -14.69
C PRO A 15 -7.78 -5.06 -14.97
N PHE A 16 -8.02 -4.34 -16.06
CA PHE A 16 -7.19 -3.19 -16.46
C PHE A 16 -6.98 -2.18 -15.31
N ARG A 17 -8.05 -1.89 -14.55
CA ARG A 17 -8.03 -0.96 -13.41
C ARG A 17 -7.25 -1.48 -12.19
N ALA A 18 -6.99 -2.78 -12.10
CA ALA A 18 -6.14 -3.33 -11.05
C ALA A 18 -4.70 -2.83 -11.17
N GLY A 19 -4.27 -2.42 -12.38
CA GLY A 19 -2.90 -2.00 -12.63
C GLY A 19 -1.88 -3.09 -12.26
N ARG A 20 -2.28 -4.37 -12.36
CA ARG A 20 -1.47 -5.50 -11.95
C ARG A 20 -0.43 -5.80 -13.03
N SER A 21 0.83 -5.79 -12.64
CA SER A 21 1.96 -6.11 -13.51
C SER A 21 2.33 -7.58 -13.39
N ALA A 22 2.70 -8.19 -14.52
CA ALA A 22 3.32 -9.52 -14.55
C ALA A 22 4.76 -9.52 -13.98
N ARG A 23 5.28 -8.36 -13.59
CA ARG A 23 6.61 -8.16 -12.98
C ARG A 23 6.53 -7.46 -11.63
N ASN A 24 5.38 -7.53 -10.97
CA ASN A 24 5.28 -7.09 -9.59
C ASN A 24 5.99 -8.08 -8.65
N TYR A 25 6.23 -7.68 -7.39
CA TYR A 25 7.01 -8.53 -6.49
C TYR A 25 6.36 -9.90 -6.21
N PRO A 26 5.02 -10.07 -6.12
CA PRO A 26 4.43 -11.40 -5.98
C PRO A 26 4.81 -12.35 -7.11
N HIS A 27 4.80 -11.91 -8.37
CA HIS A 27 5.24 -12.72 -9.51
C HIS A 27 6.73 -13.09 -9.42
N LEU A 28 7.58 -12.15 -8.99
CA LEU A 28 9.02 -12.42 -8.83
C LEU A 28 9.31 -13.39 -7.68
N VAL A 29 8.61 -13.25 -6.56
CA VAL A 29 8.74 -14.15 -5.40
C VAL A 29 8.23 -15.54 -5.74
N ALA A 30 7.07 -15.64 -6.38
CA ALA A 30 6.51 -16.92 -6.79
C ALA A 30 7.44 -17.68 -7.75
N ALA A 31 7.99 -16.99 -8.76
CA ALA A 31 8.97 -17.58 -9.67
C ALA A 31 10.26 -18.01 -8.96
N ALA A 32 10.78 -17.20 -8.03
CA ALA A 32 12.01 -17.50 -7.31
C ALA A 32 11.86 -18.68 -6.31
N LEU A 33 10.65 -18.90 -5.80
CA LEU A 33 10.34 -19.96 -4.83
C LEU A 33 9.66 -21.18 -5.47
N ASP A 34 9.46 -21.18 -6.79
CA ASP A 34 8.73 -22.22 -7.53
C ASP A 34 7.32 -22.47 -6.96
N LEU A 35 6.57 -21.38 -6.72
CA LEU A 35 5.20 -21.40 -6.19
C LEU A 35 4.20 -21.08 -7.28
N GLU A 36 3.02 -21.71 -7.21
CA GLU A 36 1.84 -21.24 -7.92
C GLU A 36 1.34 -19.93 -7.29
N LEU A 37 0.95 -18.97 -8.14
CA LEU A 37 0.58 -17.63 -7.70
C LEU A 37 -0.89 -17.33 -7.98
N VAL A 38 -1.63 -17.05 -6.91
CA VAL A 38 -2.89 -16.31 -6.96
C VAL A 38 -2.61 -14.85 -6.61
N ASP A 39 -2.46 -14.00 -7.62
CA ASP A 39 -2.28 -12.57 -7.42
C ASP A 39 -3.63 -11.86 -7.52
N VAL A 40 -4.15 -11.35 -6.40
CA VAL A 40 -5.35 -10.50 -6.34
C VAL A 40 -5.05 -9.03 -6.01
N THR A 41 -3.78 -8.61 -6.09
CA THR A 41 -3.39 -7.23 -5.82
C THR A 41 -4.12 -6.26 -6.74
N TYR A 42 -4.54 -5.12 -6.18
CA TYR A 42 -5.33 -4.13 -6.90
C TYR A 42 -4.89 -2.70 -6.54
N SER A 43 -4.57 -1.90 -7.56
CA SER A 43 -4.16 -0.51 -7.39
C SER A 43 -5.26 0.32 -6.72
N GLY A 44 -4.90 0.98 -5.62
CA GLY A 44 -5.85 1.80 -4.85
C GLY A 44 -6.68 1.02 -3.83
N ALA A 45 -6.44 -0.29 -3.65
CA ALA A 45 -7.11 -1.07 -2.61
C ALA A 45 -6.86 -0.52 -1.21
N THR A 46 -7.88 -0.59 -0.37
CA THR A 46 -7.86 -0.28 1.07
C THR A 46 -8.08 -1.56 1.86
N THR A 47 -7.93 -1.51 3.18
CA THR A 47 -8.24 -2.66 4.04
C THR A 47 -9.69 -3.14 3.91
N ALA A 48 -10.64 -2.22 3.71
CA ALA A 48 -12.04 -2.56 3.42
C ALA A 48 -12.18 -3.39 2.12
N HIS A 49 -11.42 -3.07 1.07
CA HIS A 49 -11.42 -3.86 -0.17
C HIS A 49 -10.74 -5.23 -0.02
N VAL A 50 -9.92 -5.42 1.00
CA VAL A 50 -9.38 -6.73 1.34
C VAL A 50 -10.45 -7.57 2.04
N LEU A 51 -11.13 -6.99 3.03
CA LEU A 51 -12.01 -7.70 3.95
C LEU A 51 -13.44 -7.87 3.44
N ASP A 52 -14.08 -6.76 3.02
CA ASP A 52 -15.54 -6.64 3.05
C ASP A 52 -16.13 -6.06 1.75
N GLU A 53 -15.40 -5.16 1.07
CA GLU A 53 -15.94 -4.37 -0.03
C GLU A 53 -15.46 -4.83 -1.42
N ARG A 54 -16.36 -4.73 -2.41
CA ARG A 54 -16.02 -4.93 -3.81
C ARG A 54 -15.28 -3.73 -4.38
N GLN A 55 -14.18 -3.97 -5.10
CA GLN A 55 -13.45 -2.91 -5.80
C GLN A 55 -13.71 -2.98 -7.31
N ASN A 56 -14.46 -2.02 -7.85
CA ASN A 56 -14.83 -1.97 -9.28
C ASN A 56 -15.44 -3.30 -9.79
N GLY A 57 -16.32 -3.91 -9.00
CA GLY A 57 -16.98 -5.18 -9.32
C GLY A 57 -16.19 -6.44 -8.94
N VAL A 58 -14.90 -6.31 -8.63
CA VAL A 58 -14.07 -7.43 -8.13
C VAL A 58 -14.44 -7.71 -6.67
N PRO A 59 -14.60 -8.99 -6.26
CA PRO A 59 -14.88 -9.36 -4.86
C PRO A 59 -13.77 -8.91 -3.89
N PRO A 60 -14.06 -8.86 -2.57
CA PRO A 60 -13.05 -8.69 -1.54
C PRO A 60 -11.88 -9.66 -1.72
N GLN A 61 -10.65 -9.18 -1.55
CA GLN A 61 -9.45 -9.98 -1.85
C GLN A 61 -9.32 -11.22 -0.95
N ILE A 62 -9.85 -11.16 0.27
CA ILE A 62 -9.85 -12.29 1.21
C ILE A 62 -10.63 -13.50 0.66
N GLU A 63 -11.56 -13.30 -0.28
CA GLU A 63 -12.29 -14.39 -0.97
C GLU A 63 -11.42 -15.25 -1.87
N ALA A 64 -10.20 -14.80 -2.19
CA ALA A 64 -9.23 -15.61 -2.92
C ALA A 64 -8.54 -16.67 -2.05
N LEU A 65 -8.65 -16.56 -0.72
CA LEU A 65 -8.05 -17.52 0.19
C LEU A 65 -8.97 -18.72 0.42
N ASP A 66 -8.45 -19.92 0.20
CA ASP A 66 -9.15 -21.20 0.39
C ASP A 66 -8.54 -22.12 1.46
N GLY A 67 -7.40 -21.73 2.04
CA GLY A 67 -6.73 -22.42 3.14
C GLY A 67 -5.67 -23.43 2.72
N ASP A 68 -5.38 -23.56 1.43
CA ASP A 68 -4.27 -24.35 0.91
C ASP A 68 -2.93 -23.60 0.89
N GLU A 69 -2.96 -22.29 1.15
CA GLU A 69 -1.83 -21.41 0.90
C GLU A 69 -0.67 -21.74 1.83
N ARG A 70 0.54 -21.73 1.27
CA ARG A 70 1.78 -21.84 2.06
C ARG A 70 2.35 -20.48 2.44
N LEU A 71 2.07 -19.46 1.62
CA LEU A 71 2.61 -18.12 1.75
C LEU A 71 1.57 -17.10 1.31
N VAL A 72 1.27 -16.12 2.16
CA VAL A 72 0.45 -14.96 1.82
C VAL A 72 1.27 -13.70 2.06
N THR A 73 1.36 -12.82 1.05
CA THR A 73 2.01 -11.51 1.22
C THR A 73 0.99 -10.39 1.14
N VAL A 74 1.05 -9.43 2.06
CA VAL A 74 0.09 -8.32 2.17
C VAL A 74 0.84 -6.99 2.21
N THR A 75 0.52 -6.09 1.29
CA THR A 75 0.88 -4.67 1.37
C THR A 75 -0.39 -3.83 1.25
N ILE A 76 -0.86 -3.28 2.36
CA ILE A 76 -2.13 -2.53 2.44
C ILE A 76 -2.01 -1.39 3.48
N GLY A 77 -3.04 -0.55 3.62
CA GLY A 77 -3.06 0.56 4.59
C GLY A 77 -2.58 1.90 4.03
N GLY A 78 -1.76 1.89 2.98
CA GLY A 78 -1.26 3.12 2.36
C GLY A 78 -2.34 3.96 1.68
N ASN A 79 -3.39 3.34 1.11
CA ASN A 79 -4.51 4.10 0.54
C ASN A 79 -5.48 4.58 1.64
N ASP A 80 -5.65 3.80 2.70
CA ASP A 80 -6.43 4.15 3.89
C ASP A 80 -5.86 5.42 4.57
N ALA A 81 -4.53 5.45 4.78
CA ALA A 81 -3.81 6.62 5.28
C ALA A 81 -3.70 7.76 4.23
N GLY A 82 -4.05 7.47 2.96
CA GLY A 82 -3.91 8.38 1.83
C GLY A 82 -2.47 8.75 1.49
N TYR A 83 -1.51 7.86 1.71
CA TYR A 83 -0.08 8.08 1.46
C TYR A 83 0.23 8.40 -0.01
N VAL A 84 -0.02 7.46 -0.94
CA VAL A 84 0.21 7.71 -2.38
C VAL A 84 -0.74 8.78 -2.95
N PRO A 85 -2.03 8.82 -2.58
CA PRO A 85 -2.92 9.92 -2.96
C PRO A 85 -2.41 11.31 -2.54
N LEU A 86 -1.89 11.46 -1.31
CA LEU A 86 -1.24 12.68 -0.82
C LEU A 86 -0.11 13.10 -1.75
N LEU A 87 0.85 12.19 -2.03
CA LEU A 87 2.01 12.51 -2.87
C LEU A 87 1.60 12.88 -4.30
N THR A 88 0.61 12.18 -4.85
CA THR A 88 0.07 12.46 -6.19
C THR A 88 -0.49 13.87 -6.26
N VAL A 89 -1.32 14.27 -5.29
CA VAL A 89 -1.92 15.61 -5.24
C VAL A 89 -0.88 16.69 -4.93
N ALA A 90 0.09 16.39 -4.06
CA ALA A 90 1.22 17.26 -3.74
C ALA A 90 2.17 17.51 -4.93
N ALA A 91 2.14 16.65 -5.96
CA ALA A 91 2.90 16.84 -7.18
C ALA A 91 2.15 17.68 -8.23
N LEU A 92 0.83 17.88 -8.09
CA LEU A 92 0.04 18.67 -9.04
C LEU A 92 0.35 20.18 -8.93
N PRO A 93 0.24 20.94 -10.04
CA PRO A 93 0.39 22.39 -10.04
C PRO A 93 -0.52 23.07 -9.02
N ARG A 94 -0.02 24.09 -8.31
CA ARG A 94 -0.78 24.72 -7.19
C ARG A 94 -2.18 25.20 -7.58
N PHE A 95 -2.36 25.70 -8.80
CA PHE A 95 -3.65 26.20 -9.28
C PHE A 95 -4.72 25.10 -9.42
N THR A 96 -4.34 23.83 -9.60
CA THR A 96 -5.31 22.72 -9.67
C THR A 96 -5.86 22.36 -8.29
N ARG A 97 -5.16 22.73 -7.21
CA ARG A 97 -5.57 22.46 -5.82
C ARG A 97 -6.72 23.35 -5.36
N SER A 98 -6.94 24.48 -6.03
CA SER A 98 -8.01 25.44 -5.75
C SER A 98 -9.28 25.22 -6.58
N LEU A 99 -9.34 24.18 -7.41
CA LEU A 99 -10.53 23.88 -8.22
C LEU A 99 -11.72 23.47 -7.33
N PRO A 100 -12.90 24.07 -7.45
CA PRO A 100 -14.01 23.94 -6.48
C PRO A 100 -14.53 22.51 -6.27
N LEU A 101 -14.41 21.61 -7.27
CA LEU A 101 -14.86 20.21 -7.16
C LEU A 101 -13.80 19.24 -6.59
N LEU A 102 -12.52 19.54 -6.81
CA LEU A 102 -11.40 18.70 -6.36
C LEU A 102 -10.75 19.22 -5.08
N GLY A 103 -10.89 20.52 -4.82
CA GLY A 103 -10.19 21.23 -3.76
C GLY A 103 -10.50 20.74 -2.35
N GLY A 104 -11.72 20.26 -2.09
CA GLY A 104 -12.07 19.67 -0.78
C GLY A 104 -11.24 18.43 -0.47
N ARG A 105 -11.34 17.40 -1.32
CA ARG A 105 -10.55 16.16 -1.17
C ARG A 105 -9.04 16.40 -1.25
N ILE A 106 -8.60 17.33 -2.10
CA ILE A 106 -7.19 17.72 -2.20
C ILE A 106 -6.70 18.33 -0.88
N ARG A 107 -7.47 19.25 -0.28
CA ARG A 107 -7.11 19.86 1.01
C ARG A 107 -7.07 18.82 2.12
N ASP A 108 -8.04 17.91 2.19
CA ASP A 108 -8.06 16.85 3.20
C ASP A 108 -6.88 15.88 3.08
N LEU A 109 -6.40 15.62 1.86
CA LEU A 109 -5.20 14.81 1.63
C LEU A 109 -3.93 15.52 2.12
N LEU A 110 -3.86 16.85 1.95
CA LEU A 110 -2.73 17.68 2.38
C LEU A 110 -2.82 18.14 3.84
N ASP A 111 -3.93 17.89 4.54
CA ASP A 111 -4.12 18.25 5.96
C ASP A 111 -3.43 17.21 6.88
N PRO A 112 -2.40 17.63 7.66
CA PRO A 112 -1.74 16.75 8.61
C PRO A 112 -2.69 16.12 9.64
N THR A 113 -3.66 16.88 10.15
CA THR A 113 -4.60 16.39 11.18
C THR A 113 -5.52 15.31 10.62
N ALA A 114 -5.93 15.44 9.36
CA ALA A 114 -6.68 14.41 8.66
C ALA A 114 -5.83 13.15 8.42
N ARG A 115 -4.55 13.29 8.08
CA ARG A 115 -3.62 12.15 7.92
C ARG A 115 -3.40 11.41 9.23
N ASP A 116 -3.20 12.13 10.34
CA ASP A 116 -3.00 11.53 11.66
C ASP A 116 -4.24 10.74 12.11
N ARG A 117 -5.44 11.28 11.90
CA ARG A 117 -6.69 10.55 12.15
C ARG A 117 -6.82 9.29 11.29
N ALA A 118 -6.45 9.38 10.01
CA ALA A 118 -6.48 8.22 9.12
C ALA A 118 -5.50 7.13 9.59
N LEU A 119 -4.29 7.50 10.02
CA LEU A 119 -3.28 6.56 10.52
C LEU A 119 -3.74 5.81 11.78
N VAL A 120 -4.48 6.46 12.69
CA VAL A 120 -5.08 5.79 13.85
C VAL A 120 -6.05 4.69 13.40
N LEU A 121 -6.92 4.99 12.43
CA LEU A 121 -7.89 4.01 11.90
C LEU A 121 -7.23 2.87 11.12
N VAL A 122 -6.08 3.14 10.46
CA VAL A 122 -5.33 2.13 9.72
C VAL A 122 -4.83 1.02 10.64
N ALA A 123 -4.38 1.35 11.86
CA ALA A 123 -3.83 0.37 12.80
C ALA A 123 -4.81 -0.78 13.10
N ASP A 124 -6.03 -0.44 13.52
CA ASP A 124 -7.08 -1.42 13.81
C ASP A 124 -7.46 -2.23 12.56
N SER A 125 -7.49 -1.57 11.41
CA SER A 125 -7.86 -2.19 10.15
C SER A 125 -6.80 -3.19 9.65
N LEU A 126 -5.51 -2.88 9.85
CA LEU A 126 -4.40 -3.78 9.53
C LEU A 126 -4.43 -5.04 10.40
N GLN A 127 -4.72 -4.90 11.70
CA GLN A 127 -4.88 -6.06 12.59
C GLN A 127 -6.04 -6.96 12.16
N ARG A 128 -7.18 -6.38 11.78
CA ARG A 128 -8.30 -7.14 11.22
C ARG A 128 -7.92 -7.91 9.97
N VAL A 129 -7.13 -7.30 9.07
CA VAL A 129 -6.60 -8.01 7.89
C VAL A 129 -5.72 -9.19 8.30
N GLY A 130 -4.77 -8.99 9.22
CA GLY A 130 -3.90 -10.07 9.70
C GLY A 130 -4.68 -11.24 10.32
N GLN A 131 -5.67 -10.93 11.17
CA GLN A 131 -6.55 -11.93 11.78
C GLN A 131 -7.37 -12.70 10.75
N ALA A 132 -8.03 -12.00 9.82
CA ALA A 132 -8.86 -12.64 8.79
C ALA A 132 -8.03 -13.54 7.86
N VAL A 133 -6.81 -13.14 7.50
CA VAL A 133 -5.91 -13.97 6.70
C VAL A 133 -5.51 -15.23 7.48
N HIS A 134 -5.21 -15.11 8.78
CA HIS A 134 -4.85 -16.26 9.60
C HIS A 134 -6.02 -17.24 9.79
N GLU A 135 -7.24 -16.73 9.94
CA GLU A 135 -8.45 -17.54 10.05
C GLU A 135 -8.72 -18.35 8.77
N ARG A 136 -8.53 -17.75 7.59
CA ARG A 136 -8.74 -18.45 6.31
C ARG A 136 -7.58 -19.36 5.92
N SER A 137 -6.35 -18.94 6.22
CA SER A 137 -5.13 -19.64 5.81
C SER A 137 -4.27 -20.00 7.03
N PRO A 138 -4.76 -20.86 7.95
CA PRO A 138 -4.12 -21.12 9.25
C PRO A 138 -2.75 -21.80 9.14
N ARG A 139 -2.44 -22.39 7.98
CA ARG A 139 -1.16 -23.06 7.70
C ARG A 139 -0.17 -22.17 6.93
N ALA A 140 -0.61 -21.01 6.44
CA ALA A 140 0.22 -20.14 5.64
C ALA A 140 1.21 -19.36 6.50
N THR A 141 2.42 -19.14 5.98
CA THR A 141 3.27 -18.06 6.46
C THR A 141 2.71 -16.75 5.92
N VAL A 142 2.26 -15.85 6.80
CA VAL A 142 1.73 -14.54 6.41
C VAL A 142 2.82 -13.48 6.57
N LEU A 143 3.11 -12.76 5.50
CA LEU A 143 4.10 -11.69 5.44
C LEU A 143 3.40 -10.34 5.20
N PHE A 144 3.45 -9.44 6.16
CA PHE A 144 3.19 -8.03 5.90
C PHE A 144 4.44 -7.39 5.30
N VAL A 145 4.30 -6.87 4.08
CA VAL A 145 5.35 -6.16 3.36
C VAL A 145 5.02 -4.68 3.39
N ASP A 146 5.87 -3.89 4.03
CA ASP A 146 5.69 -2.44 4.08
C ASP A 146 6.00 -1.77 2.72
N TYR A 147 5.93 -0.44 2.67
CA TYR A 147 6.11 0.32 1.45
C TYR A 147 7.58 0.64 1.19
N LEU A 148 8.00 0.57 -0.08
CA LEU A 148 9.30 1.11 -0.51
C LEU A 148 9.41 2.60 -0.14
N THR A 149 10.62 3.03 0.21
CA THR A 149 10.94 4.44 0.47
C THR A 149 10.74 5.26 -0.81
N LEU A 150 9.70 6.10 -0.85
CA LEU A 150 9.39 6.91 -2.02
C LEU A 150 10.12 8.26 -2.01
N LEU A 151 10.24 8.88 -0.83
CA LEU A 151 10.75 10.24 -0.66
C LEU A 151 12.23 10.24 -0.26
N PRO A 152 13.01 11.26 -0.64
CA PRO A 152 14.39 11.38 -0.21
C PRO A 152 14.46 11.74 1.28
N PRO A 153 15.63 11.54 1.92
CA PRO A 153 15.85 11.86 3.33
C PRO A 153 15.45 13.30 3.68
N ALA A 154 15.09 13.52 4.94
CA ALA A 154 14.79 14.86 5.44
C ALA A 154 15.93 15.85 5.13
N GLY A 155 15.59 17.08 4.75
CA GLY A 155 16.54 18.09 4.29
C GLY A 155 16.83 18.03 2.78
N SER A 156 16.53 16.92 2.10
CA SER A 156 16.68 16.83 0.64
C SER A 156 15.49 17.46 -0.09
N PRO A 157 15.73 18.28 -1.14
CA PRO A 157 14.68 18.73 -2.03
C PRO A 157 13.96 17.56 -2.72
N ALA A 158 12.65 17.66 -2.88
CA ALA A 158 11.83 16.63 -3.56
C ALA A 158 10.90 17.27 -4.61
N PRO A 159 11.41 18.03 -5.60
CA PRO A 159 10.55 18.66 -6.61
C PRO A 159 9.77 17.60 -7.41
N PRO A 160 8.49 17.83 -7.74
CA PRO A 160 7.75 19.10 -7.62
C PRO A 160 7.07 19.33 -6.26
N LEU A 161 7.27 18.47 -5.26
CA LEU A 161 6.60 18.59 -3.97
C LEU A 161 7.17 19.77 -3.17
N ALA A 162 6.28 20.49 -2.49
CA ALA A 162 6.70 21.47 -1.50
C ALA A 162 7.34 20.77 -0.29
N GLY A 163 8.29 21.42 0.38
CA GLY A 163 8.98 20.84 1.54
C GLY A 163 8.03 20.39 2.66
N VAL A 164 6.94 21.12 2.89
CA VAL A 164 5.90 20.75 3.86
C VAL A 164 5.14 19.49 3.46
N ASP A 165 4.80 19.34 2.18
CA ASP A 165 4.08 18.19 1.66
C ASP A 165 4.98 16.93 1.70
N ALA A 166 6.27 17.09 1.34
CA ALA A 166 7.26 16.02 1.45
C ALA A 166 7.51 15.64 2.93
N ALA A 167 7.52 16.60 3.86
CA ALA A 167 7.64 16.31 5.28
C ALA A 167 6.42 15.56 5.83
N LEU A 168 5.20 15.92 5.40
CA LEU A 168 3.99 15.18 5.73
C LEU A 168 4.03 13.76 5.16
N GLY A 169 4.42 13.61 3.89
CA GLY A 169 4.58 12.31 3.25
C GLY A 169 5.56 11.39 3.97
N ARG A 170 6.70 11.92 4.44
CA ARG A 170 7.66 11.16 5.27
C ARG A 170 7.04 10.71 6.58
N ARG A 171 6.36 11.61 7.31
CA ARG A 171 5.67 11.24 8.57
C ARG A 171 4.64 10.12 8.37
N VAL A 172 3.86 10.19 7.30
CA VAL A 172 2.88 9.15 6.95
C VAL A 172 3.60 7.83 6.64
N ALA A 173 4.69 7.87 5.87
CA ALA A 173 5.48 6.68 5.54
C ALA A 173 6.08 6.02 6.79
N ASP A 174 6.76 6.79 7.65
CA ASP A 174 7.40 6.30 8.88
C ASP A 174 6.36 5.71 9.83
N THR A 175 5.18 6.34 9.92
CA THR A 175 4.09 5.84 10.76
C THR A 175 3.50 4.55 10.20
N LEU A 176 3.30 4.46 8.87
CA LEU A 176 2.83 3.23 8.23
C LEU A 176 3.84 2.08 8.36
N GLU A 177 5.15 2.34 8.22
CA GLU A 177 6.21 1.35 8.45
C GLU A 177 6.08 0.76 9.87
N ARG A 178 5.99 1.64 10.89
CA ARG A 178 5.82 1.23 12.28
C ARG A 178 4.54 0.43 12.52
N LEU A 179 3.38 0.95 12.06
CA LEU A 179 2.08 0.28 12.25
C LEU A 179 2.02 -1.09 11.55
N THR A 180 2.69 -1.24 10.41
CA THR A 180 2.81 -2.53 9.71
C THR A 180 3.61 -3.53 10.55
N GLY A 181 4.74 -3.10 11.14
CA GLY A 181 5.54 -3.93 12.05
C GLY A 181 4.78 -4.34 13.31
N GLU A 182 4.13 -3.39 13.98
CA GLU A 182 3.30 -3.64 15.17
C GLU A 182 2.14 -4.59 14.88
N THR A 183 1.48 -4.42 13.73
CA THR A 183 0.43 -5.35 13.28
C THR A 183 0.99 -6.73 13.09
N ALA A 184 2.11 -6.87 12.37
CA ALA A 184 2.68 -8.17 12.08
C ALA A 184 2.99 -8.93 13.38
N GLU A 185 3.60 -8.26 14.36
CA GLU A 185 3.85 -8.83 15.69
C GLU A 185 2.55 -9.22 16.40
N ALA A 186 1.56 -8.32 16.46
CA ALA A 186 0.30 -8.55 17.16
C ALA A 186 -0.54 -9.68 16.57
N THR A 187 -0.44 -9.94 15.27
CA THR A 187 -1.20 -10.98 14.56
C THR A 187 -0.38 -12.24 14.27
N GLY A 188 0.83 -12.37 14.82
CA GLY A 188 1.71 -13.51 14.58
C GLY A 188 2.20 -13.65 13.12
N CYS A 189 2.08 -12.58 12.34
CA CYS A 189 2.61 -12.50 10.98
C CYS A 189 4.08 -12.08 11.01
N ARG A 190 4.79 -12.24 9.90
CA ARG A 190 6.16 -11.72 9.77
C ARG A 190 6.16 -10.40 9.02
N TRP A 191 7.13 -9.55 9.32
CA TRP A 191 7.31 -8.26 8.70
C TRP A 191 8.49 -8.28 7.71
N VAL A 192 8.23 -7.86 6.47
CA VAL A 192 9.25 -7.59 5.45
C VAL A 192 9.49 -6.10 5.37
N ARG A 193 10.72 -5.70 5.70
CA ARG A 193 11.17 -4.30 5.83
C ARG A 193 11.62 -3.72 4.48
N ALA A 194 10.70 -3.60 3.53
CA ALA A 194 10.97 -3.08 2.20
C ALA A 194 11.36 -1.59 2.22
N ALA A 195 10.78 -0.80 3.14
CA ALA A 195 11.16 0.59 3.40
C ALA A 195 12.65 0.70 3.68
N GLU A 196 13.15 -0.11 4.63
CA GLU A 196 14.56 -0.16 5.01
C GLU A 196 15.47 -0.56 3.85
N ALA A 197 15.12 -1.64 3.13
CA ALA A 197 15.91 -2.14 2.01
C ALA A 197 16.00 -1.15 0.84
N SER A 198 15.05 -0.22 0.72
CA SER A 198 14.95 0.73 -0.39
C SER A 198 15.33 2.17 -0.04
N ARG A 199 15.85 2.45 1.17
CA ARG A 199 16.17 3.82 1.61
C ARG A 199 17.07 4.59 0.63
N ALA A 200 17.99 3.90 -0.04
CA ALA A 200 18.91 4.48 -1.04
C ALA A 200 18.36 4.50 -2.49
N HIS A 201 17.16 3.97 -2.72
CA HIS A 201 16.55 3.78 -4.05
C HIS A 201 15.21 4.52 -4.18
N HIS A 202 15.14 5.73 -3.62
CA HIS A 202 13.95 6.58 -3.69
C HIS A 202 13.80 7.25 -5.05
N ALA A 203 12.64 7.88 -5.32
CA ALA A 203 12.35 8.44 -6.64
C ALA A 203 13.27 9.62 -7.08
N TRP A 204 14.06 10.19 -6.16
CA TRP A 204 15.06 11.23 -6.42
C TRP A 204 16.52 10.74 -6.32
N SER A 205 16.75 9.42 -6.40
CA SER A 205 18.10 8.82 -6.37
C SER A 205 18.74 8.75 -7.75
#